data_AF-A0A6P0U748-F1
#
_entry.id   AF-A0A6P0U748-F1
#
_cell.length_a   1.000
_cell.length_b   1.000
_cell.length_c   1.000
_cell.angle_alpha   90.00
_cell.angle_beta   90.00
_cell.angle_gamma   90.00
#
_symmetry.space_group_name_H-M   'P 1'
#
loop_
_entity.id
_entity.type
_entity.pdbx_description
1 polymer ?
#
loop_
_entity_poly.entity_id
_entity_poly.type
_entity_poly.pdbx_seq_one_letter_code
_entity_poly.pdbx_strand_id
1 'polypeptide(L)' 'MRCTQFIGDRGTIVECYNDGKYEVEFSNEQGETLALCSLSNNQFIVVWQAQTKQWLTKTELG' A
#
# COMPACT_ATOMS: atom_id res chain seq x y z
N MET A 1 16.18 -7.20 -3.96
CA MET A 1 16.00 -6.01 -3.12
C MET A 1 15.24 -6.43 -1.87
N ARG A 2 15.64 -6.00 -0.68
CA ARG A 2 14.87 -6.27 0.55
C ARG A 2 13.95 -5.09 0.78
N CYS A 3 12.64 -5.33 0.82
CA CYS A 3 11.70 -4.35 1.34
C CYS A 3 11.96 -4.16 2.82
N THR A 4 12.61 -3.07 3.18
CA THR A 4 12.73 -2.65 4.57
C THR A 4 11.61 -1.65 4.80
N GLN A 5 10.47 -2.14 5.29
CA GLN A 5 9.31 -1.32 5.65
C GLN A 5 9.07 -1.43 7.15
N PHE A 6 8.61 -0.35 7.75
CA PHE A 6 8.24 -0.27 9.16
C PHE A 6 6.75 -0.56 9.33
N ILE A 7 6.37 -0.99 10.53
CA ILE A 7 4.95 -1.18 10.87
C ILE A 7 4.24 0.17 10.78
N GLY A 8 3.18 0.23 9.99
CA GLY A 8 2.39 1.44 9.77
C GLY A 8 2.73 2.18 8.47
N ASP A 9 3.76 1.75 7.73
CA ASP A 9 4.04 2.30 6.39
C ASP A 9 2.82 2.11 5.48
N ARG A 10 2.53 3.15 4.69
CA ARG A 10 1.39 3.17 3.76
C ARG A 10 1.89 3.06 2.33
N GLY A 11 1.31 2.13 1.58
CA GLY A 11 1.60 1.91 0.18
C GLY A 11 0.33 1.75 -0.66
N THR A 12 0.51 1.74 -1.96
CA THR A 12 -0.55 1.58 -2.96
C THR A 12 -0.49 0.17 -3.53
N ILE A 13 -1.61 -0.53 -3.56
CA ILE A 13 -1.71 -1.81 -4.28
C ILE A 13 -1.67 -1.50 -5.78
N VAL A 14 -0.66 -2.02 -6.48
CA VAL A 14 -0.48 -1.80 -7.93
C VAL A 14 -0.75 -3.06 -8.76
N GLU A 15 -0.76 -4.23 -8.13
CA GLU A 15 -1.12 -5.50 -8.77
C GLU A 15 -1.75 -6.47 -7.76
N CYS A 16 -2.71 -7.27 -8.22
CA CYS A 16 -3.39 -8.32 -7.46
C CYS A 16 -3.07 -9.68 -8.10
N TYR A 17 -2.21 -10.47 -7.46
CA TYR A 17 -1.83 -11.78 -7.96
C TYR A 17 -2.90 -12.84 -7.66
N ASN A 18 -3.00 -13.84 -8.55
CA ASN A 18 -3.96 -14.95 -8.43
C ASN A 18 -3.72 -15.85 -7.20
N ASP A 19 -2.56 -15.73 -6.53
CA ASP A 19 -2.20 -16.52 -5.34
C ASP A 19 -2.56 -15.82 -4.02
N GLY A 20 -3.34 -14.74 -4.07
CA GLY A 20 -3.75 -13.99 -2.88
C GLY A 20 -2.63 -13.08 -2.32
N LYS A 21 -1.63 -12.77 -3.13
CA LYS A 21 -0.64 -11.74 -2.86
C LYS A 21 -0.93 -10.48 -3.65
N TYR A 22 -0.40 -9.38 -3.16
CA TYR A 22 -0.58 -8.05 -3.71
C TYR A 22 0.79 -7.41 -3.86
N GLU A 23 1.06 -6.82 -5.02
CA GLU A 23 2.23 -5.96 -5.16
C GLU A 23 1.87 -4.58 -4.61
N VAL A 24 2.65 -4.14 -3.62
CA VAL A 24 2.45 -2.87 -2.94
C VAL A 24 3.65 -1.96 -3.21
N GLU A 25 3.38 -0.80 -3.79
CA GLU A 25 4.34 0.27 -4.01
C GLU A 25 4.36 1.22 -2.81
N PHE A 26 5.55 1.49 -2.29
CA PHE A 26 5.78 2.50 -1.26
C PHE A 26 6.55 3.66 -1.87
N SER A 27 5.94 4.85 -1.84
CA SER A 27 6.49 6.05 -2.49
C SER A 27 6.64 7.21 -1.51
N ASN A 28 7.63 8.06 -1.75
CA ASN A 28 7.79 9.31 -1.00
C ASN A 28 6.74 10.36 -1.40
N GLU A 29 6.77 11.53 -0.77
CA GLU A 29 5.83 12.61 -1.06
C GLU A 29 5.99 13.22 -2.45
N GLN A 30 7.15 13.01 -3.08
CA GLN A 30 7.44 13.43 -4.45
C GLN A 30 6.92 12.42 -5.49
N GLY A 31 6.38 11.28 -5.05
CA GLY A 31 5.88 10.21 -5.91
C GLY A 31 6.96 9.24 -6.40
N GLU A 32 8.17 9.31 -5.85
CA GLU A 32 9.25 8.38 -6.20
C GLU A 32 9.08 7.06 -5.44
N THR A 33 9.15 5.94 -6.16
CA THR A 33 9.11 4.60 -5.59
C THR A 33 10.35 4.35 -4.74
N LEU A 34 10.14 4.13 -3.44
CA LEU A 34 11.17 3.74 -2.48
C LEU A 34 11.29 2.23 -2.35
N ALA A 35 10.18 1.50 -2.47
CA ALA A 35 10.13 0.05 -2.38
C ALA A 35 8.93 -0.54 -3.13
N LEU A 36 9.07 -1.78 -3.57
CA LEU A 36 8.02 -2.56 -4.21
C LEU A 36 8.03 -3.96 -3.57
N CYS A 37 6.91 -4.33 -2.93
CA CYS A 37 6.82 -5.53 -2.10
C CYS A 37 5.60 -6.38 -2.43
N SER A 38 5.81 -7.68 -2.62
CA SER A 38 4.70 -8.64 -2.63
C SER A 38 4.27 -9.00 -1.20
N LEU A 39 3.06 -8.60 -0.81
CA LEU A 39 2.47 -8.83 0.51
C LEU A 39 1.25 -9.75 0.43
N SER A 40 1.07 -10.61 1.42
CA SER A 40 -0.16 -11.39 1.62
C SER A 40 -1.21 -10.58 2.38
N ASN A 41 -2.48 -10.98 2.25
CA ASN A 41 -3.63 -10.36 2.91
C ASN A 41 -3.51 -10.21 4.45
N ASN A 42 -2.65 -11.00 5.10
CA ASN A 42 -2.44 -10.95 6.56
C ASN A 42 -1.35 -9.95 6.98
N GLN A 43 -0.69 -9.28 6.04
CA GLN A 43 0.44 -8.36 6.30
C GLN A 43 0.06 -6.88 6.21
N PHE A 44 -1.17 -6.57 5.82
CA PHE A 44 -1.67 -5.20 5.71
C PHE A 44 -3.18 -5.14 5.96
N ILE A 45 -3.69 -3.93 6.12
CA ILE A 45 -5.13 -3.65 6.13
C ILE A 45 -5.44 -2.65 5.02
N VAL A 46 -6.64 -2.75 4.43
CA VAL A 46 -7.12 -1.75 3.48
C VAL A 46 -7.98 -0.75 4.23
N VAL A 47 -7.66 0.53 4.08
CA VAL A 47 -8.47 1.62 4.66
C VAL A 47 -9.24 2.32 3.55
N TRP A 48 -10.54 2.48 3.77
CA TRP A 48 -11.50 3.07 2.84
C TRP A 48 -12.35 4.12 3.57
N GLN A 49 -12.69 5.23 2.90
CA GLN A 49 -13.59 6.23 3.48
C GLN A 49 -15.01 6.02 2.96
N ALA A 50 -15.89 5.53 3.83
CA ALA A 50 -17.27 5.21 3.46
C ALA A 50 -18.08 6.45 3.03
N GLN A 51 -17.80 7.62 3.60
CA GLN A 51 -18.54 8.86 3.32
C GLN A 51 -18.33 9.36 1.89
N THR A 52 -17.09 9.30 1.39
CA THR A 52 -16.74 9.72 0.02
C THR A 52 -16.86 8.57 -0.97
N LYS A 53 -16.99 7.32 -0.48
CA LYS A 53 -16.91 6.08 -1.27
C LYS A 53 -15.64 6.01 -2.12
N GLN A 54 -14.56 6.60 -1.60
CA GLN A 54 -13.26 6.64 -2.25
C GLN A 54 -12.23 5.89 -1.41
N TRP A 55 -11.25 5.32 -2.11
CA TRP A 55 -10.04 4.85 -1.47
C TRP A 55 -9.31 6.06 -0.89
N LEU A 56 -8.91 5.95 0.37
CA LEU A 56 -8.09 7.00 0.97
C LEU A 56 -6.69 6.87 0.39
N THR A 57 -6.28 7.92 -0.31
CA THR A 57 -4.89 8.14 -0.70
C THR A 57 -4.05 8.41 0.54
N LYS A 58 -2.73 8.23 0.41
CA LYS A 58 -1.77 8.43 1.50
C LYS A 58 -1.94 9.80 2.19
N THR A 59 -2.26 10.84 1.42
CA THR A 59 -2.46 12.22 1.90
C THR A 59 -3.68 12.39 2.81
N GLU A 60 -4.70 11.53 2.67
CA GLU A 60 -5.97 11.68 3.39
C GLU A 60 -5.99 10.92 4.72
N LEU A 61 -4.99 10.07 4.98
CA LEU A 61 -4.88 9.28 6.21
C LEU A 61 -4.07 9.97 7.33
N GLY A 62 -3.57 11.18 7.10
CA GLY A 62 -2.84 12.00 8.08
C GLY A 62 -1.35 11.70 8.15
#